data_AF-A0A2J7VJC7-F1
#
_entry.id   AF-A0A2J7VJC7-F1
#
_cell.length_a   1.000
_cell.length_b   1.000
_cell.length_c   1.000
_cell.angle_alpha   90.00
_cell.angle_beta   90.00
_cell.angle_gamma   90.00
#
_symmetry.space_group_name_H-M   'P 1'
#
loop_
_entity.id
_entity.type
_entity.pdbx_description
1 polymer ?
#
loop_
_entity_poly.entity_id
_entity_poly.type
_entity_poly.pdbx_seq_one_letter_code
_entity_poly.pdbx_strand_id
1 'polypeptide(L)'
;MKAFIDEHRDAYGVEPICKVMQIAPSTYWLHAQRTRRPELRPERSKRDDVLAAEVQRVWQENFGVYGVRKVWRQLHREGLIVARCTVGRLMRRAGLQGVVRGKKQRTTVPDANAVCPQDKVQRKFRADRPNQLWVSDFTYVSTWQGFVYVAFVIDVYARRIVGWRVSSTMRTDFVLDALEQALYDRRPGQRGALVHHSDRGSQYVSIRYTERLAEAGIEPSVGSAGDAYDNALAETINGLYKAEVIHLRGPWKTRESVELATLEWVAWFNHHRLLEPVGNIPPAEAEATYYRQLAESEEKV
;
A
#
# COMPACT_ATOMS: atom_id res chain seq x y z
N MET A 1 -18.07 30.95 -15.90
CA MET A 1 -18.43 32.34 -15.51
C MET A 1 -17.28 33.31 -15.78
N LYS A 2 -16.13 33.23 -15.10
CA LYS A 2 -15.03 34.18 -15.32
C LYS A 2 -14.30 33.99 -16.66
N ALA A 3 -14.01 32.75 -17.02
CA ALA A 3 -13.45 32.38 -18.33
C ALA A 3 -14.31 32.91 -19.50
N PHE A 4 -15.63 32.91 -19.34
CA PHE A 4 -16.56 33.46 -20.34
C PHE A 4 -16.42 34.98 -20.49
N ILE A 5 -16.32 35.72 -19.37
CA ILE A 5 -16.06 37.17 -19.41
C ILE A 5 -14.69 37.44 -20.05
N ASP A 6 -13.65 36.68 -19.68
CA ASP A 6 -12.30 36.86 -20.23
C ASP A 6 -12.23 36.60 -21.74
N GLU A 7 -12.97 35.61 -22.24
CA GLU A 7 -13.03 35.24 -23.67
C GLU A 7 -13.79 36.28 -24.51
N HIS A 8 -14.81 36.92 -23.94
CA HIS A 8 -15.74 37.78 -24.69
C HIS A 8 -15.57 39.29 -24.39
N ARG A 9 -14.71 39.67 -23.45
CA ARG A 9 -14.54 41.09 -23.04
C ARG A 9 -14.05 42.00 -24.17
N ASP A 10 -13.27 41.47 -25.12
CA ASP A 10 -12.70 42.27 -26.20
C ASP A 10 -13.77 42.60 -27.27
N ALA A 11 -14.80 41.76 -27.39
CA ALA A 11 -15.91 41.94 -28.33
C ALA A 11 -17.07 42.75 -27.74
N TYR A 12 -17.40 42.56 -26.46
CA TYR A 12 -18.62 43.12 -25.86
C TYR A 12 -18.39 44.03 -24.63
N GLY A 13 -17.16 44.14 -24.15
CA GLY A 13 -16.84 44.84 -22.91
C GLY A 13 -17.25 44.06 -21.65
N VAL A 14 -16.59 44.34 -20.53
CA VAL A 14 -16.82 43.63 -19.25
C VAL A 14 -18.18 43.97 -18.63
N GLU A 15 -18.58 45.26 -18.68
CA GLU A 15 -19.78 45.76 -18.00
C GLU A 15 -21.09 45.24 -18.63
N PRO A 16 -21.25 45.19 -19.97
CA PRO A 16 -22.43 44.59 -20.60
C PRO A 16 -22.59 43.09 -20.27
N ILE A 17 -21.48 42.33 -20.31
CA ILE A 17 -21.49 40.91 -19.95
C ILE A 17 -21.88 40.73 -18.46
N CYS A 18 -21.26 41.50 -17.56
CA CYS A 18 -21.56 41.45 -16.13
C CYS A 18 -23.04 41.80 -15.84
N LYS A 19 -23.62 42.76 -16.58
CA LYS A 19 -25.04 43.14 -16.46
C LYS A 19 -25.97 41.98 -16.82
N VAL A 20 -25.71 41.28 -17.93
CA VAL A 20 -26.52 40.11 -18.36
C VAL A 20 -26.37 38.96 -17.37
N MET A 21 -25.15 38.74 -16.85
CA MET A 21 -24.88 37.68 -15.88
C MET A 21 -25.29 38.03 -14.44
N GLN A 22 -25.80 39.24 -14.20
CA GLN A 22 -26.17 39.76 -12.87
C GLN A 22 -25.01 39.73 -11.85
N ILE A 23 -23.82 40.15 -12.27
CA ILE A 23 -22.61 40.23 -11.43
C ILE A 23 -22.15 41.69 -11.38
N ALA A 24 -21.66 42.16 -10.23
CA ALA A 24 -21.06 43.48 -10.14
C ALA A 24 -19.69 43.52 -10.87
N PRO A 25 -19.44 44.46 -11.80
CA PRO A 25 -18.14 44.58 -12.50
C PRO A 25 -16.94 44.71 -11.55
N SER A 26 -17.12 45.36 -10.40
CA SER A 26 -16.11 45.47 -9.35
C SER A 26 -15.63 44.11 -8.82
N THR A 27 -16.49 43.08 -8.80
CA THR A 27 -16.12 41.73 -8.39
C THR A 27 -15.22 41.05 -9.40
N TYR A 28 -15.47 41.26 -10.70
CA TYR A 28 -14.60 40.78 -11.77
C TYR A 28 -13.23 41.46 -11.69
N TRP A 29 -13.18 42.79 -11.59
CA TRP A 29 -11.92 43.52 -11.51
C TRP A 29 -11.12 43.23 -10.24
N LEU A 30 -11.77 43.09 -9.08
CA LEU A 30 -11.12 42.66 -7.85
C LEU A 30 -10.48 41.27 -8.02
N HIS A 31 -11.16 40.36 -8.71
CA HIS A 31 -10.61 39.05 -9.02
C HIS A 31 -9.43 39.13 -10.00
N ALA A 32 -9.56 39.87 -11.09
CA ALA A 32 -8.50 40.10 -12.07
C ALA A 32 -7.25 40.73 -11.41
N GLN A 33 -7.46 41.68 -10.50
CA GLN A 33 -6.40 42.30 -9.72
C GLN A 33 -5.71 41.28 -8.80
N ARG A 34 -6.46 40.44 -8.07
CA ARG A 34 -5.90 39.35 -7.24
C ARG A 34 -5.18 38.25 -8.03
N THR A 35 -5.52 38.10 -9.30
CA THR A 35 -4.81 37.19 -10.22
C THR A 35 -3.46 37.80 -10.63
N ARG A 36 -3.44 39.10 -10.99
CA ARG A 36 -2.23 39.84 -11.36
C ARG A 36 -1.30 40.12 -10.16
N ARG A 37 -1.88 40.32 -8.98
CA ARG A 37 -1.20 40.69 -7.73
C ARG A 37 -1.54 39.68 -6.63
N PRO A 38 -0.85 38.53 -6.58
CA PRO A 38 -1.10 37.47 -5.59
C PRO A 38 -1.02 37.94 -4.13
N GLU A 39 -0.29 39.02 -3.85
CA GLU A 39 -0.17 39.65 -2.53
C GLU A 39 -1.51 40.17 -1.98
N LEU A 40 -2.46 40.53 -2.86
CA LEU A 40 -3.79 41.01 -2.51
C LEU A 40 -4.80 39.89 -2.25
N ARG A 41 -4.37 38.63 -2.37
CA ARG A 41 -5.23 37.47 -2.06
C ARG A 41 -5.44 37.37 -0.54
N PRO A 42 -6.60 36.86 -0.10
CA PRO A 42 -6.82 36.58 1.32
C PRO A 42 -5.75 35.64 1.87
N GLU A 43 -5.36 35.82 3.13
CA GLU A 43 -4.34 35.00 3.80
C GLU A 43 -4.65 33.50 3.75
N ARG A 44 -5.94 33.13 3.83
CA ARG A 44 -6.38 31.75 3.64
C ARG A 44 -5.93 31.16 2.30
N SER A 45 -6.01 31.94 1.21
CA SER A 45 -5.61 31.47 -0.12
C SER A 45 -4.11 31.28 -0.20
N LYS A 46 -3.33 32.19 0.40
CA LYS A 46 -1.86 32.07 0.45
C LYS A 46 -1.46 30.82 1.24
N ARG A 47 -2.08 30.59 2.41
CA ARG A 47 -1.88 29.39 3.22
C ARG A 47 -2.29 28.11 2.47
N ASP A 48 -3.40 28.15 1.74
CA ASP A 48 -3.86 27.02 0.93
C ASP A 48 -2.86 26.66 -0.17
N ASP A 49 -2.20 27.65 -0.79
CA ASP A 49 -1.22 27.40 -1.84
C ASP A 49 0.05 26.73 -1.27
N VAL A 50 0.52 27.15 -0.08
CA VAL A 50 1.62 26.45 0.65
C VAL A 50 1.20 25.02 1.03
N LEU A 51 0.01 24.86 1.62
CA LEU A 51 -0.50 23.53 2.00
C LEU A 51 -0.75 22.62 0.80
N ALA A 52 -1.13 23.17 -0.36
CA ALA A 52 -1.32 22.39 -1.57
C ALA A 52 0.00 21.77 -2.05
N ALA A 53 1.10 22.52 -1.97
CA ALA A 53 2.44 22.01 -2.30
C ALA A 53 2.83 20.85 -1.36
N GLU A 54 2.61 20.99 -0.05
CA GLU A 54 2.89 19.91 0.91
C GLU A 54 2.00 18.67 0.70
N VAL A 55 0.71 18.87 0.43
CA VAL A 55 -0.23 17.79 0.09
C VAL A 55 0.24 17.04 -1.17
N GLN A 56 0.69 17.77 -2.19
CA GLN A 56 1.20 17.19 -3.43
C GLN A 56 2.51 16.45 -3.21
N ARG A 57 3.45 17.03 -2.45
CA ARG A 57 4.73 16.40 -2.09
C ARG A 57 4.50 15.07 -1.38
N VAL A 58 3.71 15.07 -0.30
CA VAL A 58 3.36 13.85 0.45
C VAL A 58 2.70 12.81 -0.46
N TRP A 59 1.81 13.23 -1.36
CA TRP A 59 1.17 12.30 -2.30
C TRP A 59 2.18 11.69 -3.28
N GLN A 60 3.08 12.49 -3.85
CA GLN A 60 4.11 12.04 -4.80
C GLN A 60 5.15 11.12 -4.14
N GLU A 61 5.67 11.49 -2.97
CA GLU A 61 6.62 10.67 -2.20
C GLU A 61 6.02 9.31 -1.78
N ASN A 62 4.68 9.23 -1.67
CA ASN A 62 3.96 7.99 -1.40
C ASN A 62 3.38 7.37 -2.68
N PHE A 63 4.09 7.50 -3.81
CA PHE A 63 3.77 6.87 -5.09
C PHE A 63 2.39 7.18 -5.67
N GLY A 64 1.76 8.26 -5.23
CA GLY A 64 0.40 8.63 -5.62
C GLY A 64 -0.68 7.67 -5.12
N VAL A 65 -0.37 6.78 -4.17
CA VAL A 65 -1.32 5.74 -3.73
C VAL A 65 -2.22 6.20 -2.58
N TYR A 66 -1.81 7.25 -1.85
CA TYR A 66 -2.52 7.70 -0.67
C TYR A 66 -3.75 8.53 -1.01
N GLY A 67 -4.88 8.14 -0.44
CA GLY A 67 -6.07 8.99 -0.37
C GLY A 67 -6.01 10.00 0.78
N VAL A 68 -7.03 10.85 0.87
CA VAL A 68 -7.15 11.96 1.83
C VAL A 68 -6.76 11.59 3.26
N ARG A 69 -7.23 10.45 3.78
CA ARG A 69 -6.97 10.04 5.16
C ARG A 69 -5.50 9.76 5.43
N LYS A 70 -4.79 9.11 4.49
CA LYS A 70 -3.38 8.76 4.65
C LYS A 70 -2.47 9.97 4.43
N VAL A 71 -2.78 10.82 3.44
CA VAL A 71 -2.09 12.10 3.27
C VAL A 71 -2.21 12.96 4.52
N TRP A 72 -3.42 13.09 5.07
CA TRP A 72 -3.65 13.81 6.32
C TRP A 72 -2.85 13.26 7.51
N ARG A 73 -2.80 11.92 7.66
CA ARG A 73 -2.00 11.27 8.71
C ARG A 73 -0.50 11.50 8.53
N GLN A 74 -0.01 11.44 7.29
CA GLN A 74 1.40 11.67 7.00
C GLN A 74 1.79 13.12 7.28
N LEU A 75 0.98 14.10 6.84
CA LEU A 75 1.17 15.52 7.18
C LEU A 75 1.22 15.74 8.70
N HIS A 76 0.31 15.09 9.45
CA HIS A 76 0.31 15.20 10.91
C HIS A 76 1.57 14.57 11.55
N ARG A 77 2.09 13.47 10.99
CA ARG A 77 3.36 12.86 11.43
C ARG A 77 4.56 13.76 11.17
N GLU A 78 4.51 14.57 10.11
CA GLU A 78 5.52 15.57 9.78
C GLU A 78 5.31 16.90 10.53
N GLY A 79 4.37 16.98 11.47
CA GLY A 79 4.11 18.16 12.30
C GLY A 79 3.17 19.20 11.67
N LEU A 80 2.63 18.95 10.48
CA LEU A 80 1.70 19.85 9.79
C LEU A 80 0.26 19.61 10.24
N ILE A 81 -0.20 20.41 11.21
CA ILE A 81 -1.55 20.33 11.75
C ILE A 81 -2.54 21.00 10.79
N VAL A 82 -3.30 20.17 10.06
CA VAL A 82 -4.34 20.61 9.14
C VAL A 82 -5.62 19.79 9.29
N ALA A 83 -6.77 20.41 9.05
CA ALA A 83 -8.04 19.72 9.05
C ALA A 83 -8.14 18.76 7.85
N ARG A 84 -8.68 17.56 8.08
CA ARG A 84 -8.89 16.54 7.03
C ARG A 84 -9.72 17.07 5.84
N CYS A 85 -10.73 17.91 6.10
CA CYS A 85 -11.56 18.51 5.05
C CYS A 85 -10.76 19.48 4.16
N THR A 86 -9.75 20.17 4.72
CA THR A 86 -8.83 21.02 3.96
C THR A 86 -7.99 20.18 3.01
N VAL A 87 -7.37 19.09 3.50
CA VAL A 87 -6.61 18.16 2.66
C VAL A 87 -7.48 17.61 1.54
N GLY A 88 -8.70 17.15 1.85
CA GLY A 88 -9.63 16.63 0.84
C GLY A 88 -10.02 17.65 -0.22
N ARG A 89 -10.23 18.92 0.18
CA ARG A 89 -10.51 20.02 -0.76
C ARG A 89 -9.31 20.32 -1.65
N LEU A 90 -8.09 20.37 -1.09
CA LEU A 90 -6.86 20.66 -1.84
C LEU A 90 -6.53 19.53 -2.81
N MET A 91 -6.63 18.27 -2.38
CA MET A 91 -6.47 17.11 -3.28
C MET A 91 -7.46 17.16 -4.44
N ARG A 92 -8.74 17.45 -4.17
CA ARG A 92 -9.75 17.59 -5.24
C ARG A 92 -9.42 18.73 -6.21
N ARG A 93 -8.98 19.88 -5.70
CA ARG A 93 -8.56 21.04 -6.52
C ARG A 93 -7.37 20.71 -7.41
N ALA A 94 -6.43 19.89 -6.93
CA ALA A 94 -5.25 19.45 -7.66
C ALA A 94 -5.45 18.17 -8.49
N GLY A 95 -6.66 17.59 -8.49
CA GLY A 95 -6.94 16.33 -9.20
C GLY A 95 -6.28 15.09 -8.57
N LEU A 96 -5.77 15.18 -7.35
CA LEU A 96 -5.07 14.10 -6.66
C LEU A 96 -6.06 13.10 -6.07
N GLN A 97 -5.84 11.82 -6.33
CA GLN A 97 -6.67 10.73 -5.83
C GLN A 97 -5.78 9.58 -5.35
N GLY A 98 -6.24 8.85 -4.34
CA GLY A 98 -5.58 7.62 -3.90
C GLY A 98 -6.04 6.43 -4.74
N VAL A 99 -5.22 5.39 -4.78
CA VAL A 99 -5.56 4.15 -5.49
C VAL A 99 -6.70 3.43 -4.76
N VAL A 100 -7.72 3.03 -5.50
CA VAL A 100 -8.82 2.19 -5.02
C VAL A 100 -8.68 0.81 -5.64
N ARG A 101 -8.79 -0.25 -4.82
CA ARG A 101 -8.80 -1.62 -5.35
C ARG A 101 -10.05 -1.85 -6.22
N GLY A 102 -9.87 -2.43 -7.40
CA GLY A 102 -10.99 -2.90 -8.22
C GLY A 102 -11.81 -4.00 -7.53
N LYS A 103 -13.00 -4.30 -8.05
CA LYS A 103 -13.85 -5.38 -7.53
C LYS A 103 -13.14 -6.75 -7.61
N LYS A 104 -13.18 -7.54 -6.54
CA LYS A 104 -12.72 -8.95 -6.54
C LYS A 104 -13.57 -9.74 -7.54
N GLN A 105 -12.94 -10.39 -8.52
CA GLN A 105 -13.58 -11.46 -9.29
C GLN A 105 -13.29 -12.79 -8.58
N ARG A 106 -14.33 -13.57 -8.30
CA ARG A 106 -14.21 -14.88 -7.64
C ARG A 106 -13.95 -15.93 -8.72
N THR A 107 -12.76 -16.53 -8.72
CA THR A 107 -12.33 -17.49 -9.75
C THR A 107 -12.54 -18.96 -9.39
N THR A 108 -12.86 -19.28 -8.13
CA THR A 108 -12.91 -20.68 -7.65
C THR A 108 -14.16 -20.98 -6.82
N VAL A 109 -14.81 -22.09 -7.12
CA VAL A 109 -15.91 -22.70 -6.35
C VAL A 109 -15.36 -23.98 -5.71
N PRO A 110 -15.32 -24.10 -4.38
CA PRO A 110 -14.76 -25.26 -3.70
C PRO A 110 -15.61 -26.53 -3.88
N ASP A 111 -14.94 -27.69 -3.92
CA ASP A 111 -15.54 -29.02 -3.91
C ASP A 111 -15.90 -29.44 -2.47
N ALA A 112 -17.14 -29.85 -2.25
CA ALA A 112 -17.71 -30.09 -0.93
C ALA A 112 -17.19 -31.39 -0.25
N ASN A 113 -16.49 -32.26 -0.99
CA ASN A 113 -16.17 -33.62 -0.54
C ASN A 113 -14.67 -33.87 -0.24
N ALA A 114 -13.81 -32.85 -0.23
CA ALA A 114 -12.39 -33.03 0.07
C ALA A 114 -12.14 -33.25 1.58
N VAL A 115 -11.41 -34.32 1.93
CA VAL A 115 -11.00 -34.61 3.32
C VAL A 115 -10.08 -33.49 3.83
N CYS A 116 -10.48 -32.87 4.94
CA CYS A 116 -9.92 -31.63 5.47
C CYS A 116 -8.93 -31.89 6.62
N PRO A 117 -7.64 -31.55 6.48
CA PRO A 117 -6.71 -31.54 7.61
C PRO A 117 -7.00 -30.35 8.55
N GLN A 118 -6.76 -30.53 9.86
CA GLN A 118 -7.08 -29.53 10.87
C GLN A 118 -6.38 -28.19 10.64
N ASP A 119 -7.16 -27.17 10.26
CA ASP A 119 -6.75 -25.75 10.25
C ASP A 119 -6.45 -25.30 11.70
N LYS A 120 -5.16 -25.15 12.03
CA LYS A 120 -4.71 -24.64 13.33
C LYS A 120 -4.81 -23.12 13.46
N VAL A 121 -5.01 -22.37 12.37
CA VAL A 121 -5.01 -20.89 12.39
C VAL A 121 -6.40 -20.34 12.69
N GLN A 122 -7.47 -21.12 12.53
CA GLN A 122 -8.86 -20.74 12.84
C GLN A 122 -9.22 -19.35 12.28
N ARG A 123 -8.62 -18.96 11.14
CA ARG A 123 -8.80 -17.64 10.50
C ARG A 123 -8.41 -16.44 11.38
N LYS A 124 -7.57 -16.63 12.41
CA LYS A 124 -7.01 -15.56 13.26
C LYS A 124 -5.63 -15.15 12.75
N PHE A 125 -5.58 -14.25 11.76
CA PHE A 125 -4.32 -13.61 11.32
C PHE A 125 -3.88 -12.51 12.29
N ARG A 126 -3.63 -12.89 13.54
CA ARG A 126 -3.10 -12.02 14.58
C ARG A 126 -1.92 -12.74 15.23
N ALA A 127 -0.80 -12.03 15.31
CA ALA A 127 0.36 -12.45 16.07
C ALA A 127 0.58 -11.43 17.19
N ASP A 128 1.05 -11.89 18.33
CA ASP A 128 1.33 -11.06 19.50
C ASP A 128 2.81 -10.63 19.55
N ARG A 129 3.68 -11.32 18.80
CA ARG A 129 5.09 -10.96 18.61
C ARG A 129 5.53 -11.10 17.16
N PRO A 130 6.55 -10.35 16.71
CA PRO A 130 7.26 -10.61 15.47
C PRO A 130 7.77 -12.06 15.41
N ASN A 131 7.82 -12.61 14.20
CA ASN A 131 8.28 -13.97 13.92
C ASN A 131 7.53 -15.07 14.71
N GLN A 132 6.24 -14.85 15.02
CA GLN A 132 5.36 -15.89 15.54
C GLN A 132 4.61 -16.61 14.42
N LEU A 133 4.13 -15.85 13.43
CA LEU A 133 3.38 -16.36 12.29
C LEU A 133 3.82 -15.63 11.03
N TRP A 134 4.38 -16.40 10.10
CA TRP A 134 4.60 -15.95 8.73
C TRP A 134 3.50 -16.51 7.84
N VAL A 135 3.11 -15.70 6.86
CA VAL A 135 2.15 -16.10 5.84
C VAL A 135 2.78 -15.87 4.48
N SER A 136 2.66 -16.84 3.58
CA SER A 136 3.16 -16.73 2.21
C SER A 136 2.09 -16.96 1.16
N ASP A 137 2.19 -16.19 0.08
CA ASP A 137 1.41 -16.37 -1.12
C ASP A 137 2.18 -15.84 -2.32
N PHE A 138 1.81 -16.26 -3.52
CA PHE A 138 2.34 -15.68 -4.75
C PHE A 138 1.23 -15.24 -5.69
N THR A 139 1.57 -14.31 -6.56
CA THR A 139 0.66 -13.83 -7.60
C THR A 139 1.35 -13.77 -8.95
N TYR A 140 0.58 -13.89 -10.02
CA TYR A 140 1.06 -13.65 -11.38
C TYR A 140 0.81 -12.20 -11.83
N VAL A 141 1.68 -11.73 -12.70
CA VAL A 141 1.73 -10.40 -13.31
C VAL A 141 1.87 -10.58 -14.82
N SER A 142 1.00 -9.93 -15.59
CA SER A 142 1.11 -9.93 -17.05
C SER A 142 2.17 -8.94 -17.51
N THR A 143 3.05 -9.39 -18.40
CA THR A 143 4.10 -8.60 -19.05
C THR A 143 4.10 -8.89 -20.56
N TRP A 144 4.81 -8.08 -21.35
CA TRP A 144 4.95 -8.33 -22.80
C TRP A 144 5.71 -9.63 -23.12
N GLN A 145 6.51 -10.14 -22.17
CA GLN A 145 7.25 -11.40 -22.30
C GLN A 145 6.46 -12.62 -21.78
N GLY A 146 5.18 -12.44 -21.43
CA GLY A 146 4.35 -13.46 -20.80
C GLY A 146 4.11 -13.17 -19.33
N PHE A 147 3.90 -14.21 -18.53
CA PHE A 147 3.60 -14.07 -17.12
C PHE A 147 4.85 -14.17 -16.24
N VAL A 148 4.88 -13.30 -15.24
CA VAL A 148 5.88 -13.29 -14.18
C VAL A 148 5.18 -13.57 -12.85
N TYR A 149 5.80 -14.36 -11.99
CA TYR A 149 5.31 -14.75 -10.68
C TYR A 149 6.05 -13.98 -9.60
N VAL A 150 5.32 -13.47 -8.61
CA VAL A 150 5.85 -12.72 -7.48
C VAL A 150 5.39 -13.39 -6.19
N ALA A 151 6.32 -13.97 -5.43
CA ALA A 151 6.07 -14.51 -4.10
C ALA A 151 6.34 -13.45 -3.03
N PHE A 152 5.56 -13.50 -1.95
CA PHE A 152 5.80 -12.73 -0.73
C PHE A 152 5.73 -13.64 0.49
N VAL A 153 6.62 -13.40 1.45
CA VAL A 153 6.58 -13.92 2.82
C VAL A 153 6.38 -12.74 3.75
N ILE A 154 5.34 -12.81 4.58
CA ILE A 154 4.84 -11.69 5.37
C ILE A 154 4.79 -12.09 6.84
N ASP A 155 5.40 -11.30 7.71
CA ASP A 155 5.21 -11.40 9.15
C ASP A 155 3.88 -10.76 9.54
N VAL A 156 2.98 -11.56 10.13
CA VAL A 156 1.62 -11.16 10.47
C VAL A 156 1.57 -10.05 11.53
N TYR A 157 2.55 -9.98 12.43
CA TYR A 157 2.54 -9.04 13.56
C TYR A 157 2.43 -7.59 13.10
N ALA A 158 3.42 -7.14 12.32
CA ALA A 158 3.48 -5.79 11.77
C ALA A 158 2.99 -5.71 10.31
N ARG A 159 2.60 -6.85 9.73
CA ARG A 159 2.35 -7.03 8.29
C ARG A 159 3.58 -6.72 7.44
N ARG A 160 4.79 -6.87 7.99
CA ARG A 160 6.04 -6.57 7.29
C ARG A 160 6.33 -7.66 6.26
N ILE A 161 6.72 -7.27 5.05
CA ILE A 161 7.19 -8.20 4.04
C ILE A 161 8.64 -8.55 4.40
N VAL A 162 8.88 -9.82 4.73
CA VAL A 162 10.18 -10.30 5.21
C VAL A 162 10.97 -11.02 4.13
N GLY A 163 10.29 -11.48 3.09
CA GLY A 163 10.91 -12.08 1.91
C GLY A 163 10.02 -11.92 0.69
N TRP A 164 10.62 -11.85 -0.49
CA TRP A 164 9.92 -11.77 -1.76
C TRP A 164 10.82 -12.23 -2.91
N ARG A 165 10.21 -12.73 -3.99
CA ARG A 165 10.96 -13.13 -5.19
C ARG A 165 10.13 -12.97 -6.44
N VAL A 166 10.78 -12.53 -7.52
CA VAL A 166 10.19 -12.42 -8.86
C VAL A 166 10.81 -13.45 -9.80
N SER A 167 9.99 -14.27 -10.45
CA SER A 167 10.42 -15.35 -11.34
C SER A 167 9.59 -15.41 -12.61
N SER A 168 10.20 -15.80 -13.73
CA SER A 168 9.49 -16.11 -14.98
C SER A 168 8.87 -17.51 -14.98
N THR A 169 9.19 -18.36 -14.01
CA THR A 169 8.71 -19.75 -13.94
C THR A 169 8.08 -20.08 -12.59
N MET A 170 6.99 -20.85 -12.62
CA MET A 170 6.22 -21.24 -11.45
C MET A 170 6.76 -22.53 -10.78
N ARG A 171 8.07 -22.59 -10.52
CA ARG A 171 8.74 -23.73 -9.87
C ARG A 171 8.79 -23.55 -8.35
N THR A 172 9.02 -24.60 -7.57
CA THR A 172 9.20 -24.47 -6.11
C THR A 172 10.36 -23.53 -5.74
N ASP A 173 11.42 -23.49 -6.55
CA ASP A 173 12.66 -22.77 -6.23
C ASP A 173 12.44 -21.28 -5.93
N PHE A 174 11.55 -20.57 -6.65
CA PHE A 174 11.36 -19.13 -6.40
C PHE A 174 10.63 -18.84 -5.08
N VAL A 175 9.77 -19.75 -4.63
CA VAL A 175 9.10 -19.64 -3.33
C VAL A 175 10.09 -19.95 -2.21
N LEU A 176 10.97 -20.93 -2.42
CA LEU A 176 12.11 -21.21 -1.55
C LEU A 176 13.04 -19.99 -1.44
N ASP A 177 13.41 -19.35 -2.55
CA ASP A 177 14.25 -18.14 -2.53
C ASP A 177 13.65 -17.03 -1.65
N ALA A 178 12.32 -16.83 -1.74
CA ALA A 178 11.62 -15.85 -0.90
C ALA A 178 11.67 -16.23 0.60
N LEU A 179 11.56 -17.52 0.91
CA LEU A 179 11.71 -18.05 2.27
C LEU A 179 13.16 -17.89 2.77
N GLU A 180 14.17 -18.21 1.96
CA GLU A 180 15.58 -18.03 2.32
C GLU A 180 15.90 -16.57 2.63
N GLN A 181 15.38 -15.64 1.82
CA GLN A 181 15.53 -14.22 2.09
C GLN A 181 14.96 -13.84 3.47
N ALA A 182 13.77 -14.35 3.81
CA ALA A 182 13.16 -14.13 5.11
C ALA A 182 13.96 -14.75 6.26
N LEU A 183 14.44 -15.98 6.09
CA LEU A 183 15.27 -16.67 7.09
C LEU A 183 16.59 -15.92 7.34
N TYR A 184 17.23 -15.44 6.27
CA TYR A 184 18.49 -14.71 6.36
C TYR A 184 18.33 -13.36 7.08
N ASP A 185 17.27 -12.61 6.75
CA ASP A 185 16.97 -11.31 7.39
C ASP A 185 16.58 -11.49 8.85
N ARG A 186 15.75 -12.50 9.16
CA ARG A 186 15.12 -12.60 10.48
C ARG A 186 15.86 -13.44 11.49
N ARG A 187 16.67 -14.40 11.06
CA ARG A 187 17.38 -15.37 11.91
C ARG A 187 16.54 -15.79 13.13
N PRO A 188 15.35 -16.38 12.93
CA PRO A 188 14.35 -16.57 14.00
C PRO A 188 14.80 -17.51 15.15
N GLY A 189 16.00 -18.08 15.06
CA GLY A 189 16.46 -19.26 15.77
C GLY A 189 16.70 -19.18 17.28
N GLN A 190 16.09 -18.26 18.04
CA GLN A 190 16.29 -18.27 19.51
C GLN A 190 15.07 -17.93 20.40
N ARG A 191 13.96 -17.39 19.89
CA ARG A 191 12.83 -16.97 20.77
C ARG A 191 11.47 -17.45 20.26
N GLY A 192 11.17 -18.72 20.56
CA GLY A 192 9.83 -19.32 20.43
C GLY A 192 9.51 -19.92 19.06
N ALA A 193 8.49 -20.78 19.00
CA ALA A 193 8.06 -21.44 17.77
C ALA A 193 7.55 -20.43 16.73
N LEU A 194 8.03 -20.56 15.49
CA LEU A 194 7.55 -19.81 14.33
C LEU A 194 6.67 -20.74 13.50
N VAL A 195 5.44 -20.31 13.22
CA VAL A 195 4.52 -20.99 12.30
C VAL A 195 4.63 -20.35 10.93
N HIS A 196 4.73 -21.15 9.88
CA HIS A 196 4.68 -20.68 8.50
C HIS A 196 3.43 -21.21 7.82
N HIS A 197 2.53 -20.30 7.45
CA HIS A 197 1.25 -20.60 6.84
C HIS A 197 1.24 -20.28 5.35
N SER A 198 0.83 -21.25 4.53
CA SER A 198 0.68 -21.07 3.08
C SER A 198 -0.64 -21.65 2.58
N ASP A 199 -1.06 -21.23 1.39
CA ASP A 199 -2.12 -21.94 0.67
C ASP A 199 -1.62 -23.30 0.14
N ARG A 200 -2.54 -24.19 -0.28
CA ARG A 200 -2.28 -25.54 -0.81
C ARG A 200 -1.70 -25.56 -2.23
N GLY A 201 -1.08 -24.48 -2.69
CA GLY A 201 -0.37 -24.46 -3.96
C GLY A 201 0.67 -25.58 -4.01
N SER A 202 0.78 -26.28 -5.13
CA SER A 202 1.69 -27.44 -5.28
C SER A 202 3.16 -27.09 -4.98
N GLN A 203 3.54 -25.83 -5.13
CA GLN A 203 4.86 -25.31 -4.76
C GLN A 203 5.09 -25.35 -3.24
N TYR A 204 4.10 -24.93 -2.44
CA TYR A 204 4.19 -24.88 -0.98
C TYR A 204 4.08 -26.25 -0.30
N VAL A 205 3.47 -27.23 -0.97
CA VAL A 205 3.32 -28.61 -0.47
C VAL A 205 4.46 -29.52 -0.98
N SER A 206 5.38 -28.99 -1.78
CA SER A 206 6.48 -29.80 -2.32
C SER A 206 7.47 -30.22 -1.24
N ILE A 207 8.05 -31.42 -1.40
CA ILE A 207 8.98 -32.04 -0.45
C ILE A 207 10.12 -31.10 -0.08
N ARG A 208 10.76 -30.48 -1.08
CA ARG A 208 11.87 -29.54 -0.85
C ARG A 208 11.46 -28.34 0.01
N TYR A 209 10.22 -27.87 -0.10
CA TYR A 209 9.72 -26.75 0.70
C TYR A 209 9.50 -27.15 2.15
N THR A 210 8.85 -28.29 2.37
CA THR A 210 8.54 -28.78 3.72
C THR A 210 9.80 -29.26 4.46
N GLU A 211 10.74 -29.89 3.77
CA GLU A 211 12.06 -30.25 4.32
C GLU A 211 12.81 -29.00 4.79
N ARG A 212 12.87 -27.96 3.96
CA ARG A 212 13.59 -26.73 4.31
C ARG A 212 12.98 -26.00 5.51
N LEU A 213 11.65 -26.01 5.64
CA LEU A 213 10.96 -25.49 6.82
C LEU A 213 11.33 -26.29 8.08
N ALA A 214 11.38 -27.62 7.99
CA ALA A 214 11.79 -28.48 9.10
C ALA A 214 13.25 -28.23 9.51
N GLU A 215 14.17 -28.08 8.56
CA GLU A 215 15.57 -27.71 8.81
C GLU A 215 15.71 -26.35 9.48
N ALA A 216 14.82 -25.41 9.17
CA ALA A 216 14.77 -24.09 9.81
C ALA A 216 14.09 -24.09 11.19
N GLY A 217 13.55 -25.23 11.65
CA GLY A 217 12.80 -25.32 12.91
C GLY A 217 11.44 -24.60 12.87
N ILE A 218 10.86 -24.45 11.67
CA ILE A 218 9.58 -23.77 11.45
C ILE A 218 8.45 -24.79 11.36
N GLU A 219 7.35 -24.56 12.07
CA GLU A 219 6.17 -25.42 11.99
C GLU A 219 5.32 -25.06 10.76
N PRO A 220 5.16 -25.96 9.77
CA PRO A 220 4.32 -25.70 8.61
C PRO A 220 2.84 -25.75 9.00
N SER A 221 2.07 -24.80 8.47
CA SER A 221 0.61 -24.75 8.53
C SER A 221 0.09 -24.54 7.11
N VAL A 222 -0.99 -25.23 6.73
CA VAL A 222 -1.54 -25.14 5.37
C VAL A 222 -3.07 -24.97 5.44
N GLY A 223 -3.60 -23.98 4.71
CA GLY A 223 -5.04 -23.69 4.64
C GLY A 223 -5.86 -24.79 3.97
N SER A 224 -7.18 -24.84 4.22
CA SER A 224 -8.12 -25.82 3.62
C SER A 224 -8.19 -25.68 2.10
N ALA A 225 -8.41 -26.78 1.37
CA ALA A 225 -8.55 -26.72 -0.08
C ALA A 225 -9.80 -25.89 -0.48
N GLY A 226 -9.59 -24.84 -1.27
CA GLY A 226 -10.68 -24.08 -1.89
C GLY A 226 -11.34 -23.00 -1.02
N ASP A 227 -10.76 -22.65 0.13
CA ASP A 227 -11.24 -21.56 0.97
C ASP A 227 -10.30 -20.33 0.92
N ALA A 228 -10.68 -19.32 0.13
CA ALA A 228 -9.96 -18.05 0.00
C ALA A 228 -9.78 -17.27 1.33
N TYR A 229 -10.50 -17.67 2.40
CA TYR A 229 -10.37 -17.03 3.71
C TYR A 229 -9.15 -17.50 4.50
N ASP A 230 -8.51 -18.61 4.11
CA ASP A 230 -7.40 -19.20 4.88
C ASP A 230 -6.07 -18.50 4.63
N ASN A 231 -5.96 -17.65 3.59
CA ASN A 231 -4.79 -16.82 3.33
C ASN A 231 -5.12 -15.32 3.13
N ALA A 232 -6.18 -14.85 3.79
CA ALA A 232 -6.74 -13.52 3.54
C ALA A 232 -5.75 -12.35 3.76
N LEU A 233 -4.76 -12.52 4.65
CA LEU A 233 -3.73 -11.52 4.88
C LEU A 233 -2.79 -11.38 3.68
N ALA A 234 -2.27 -12.49 3.15
CA ALA A 234 -1.40 -12.43 1.97
C ALA A 234 -2.17 -12.01 0.72
N GLU A 235 -3.41 -12.50 0.54
CA GLU A 235 -4.29 -12.01 -0.53
C GLU A 235 -4.48 -10.49 -0.47
N THR A 236 -4.59 -9.94 0.74
CA THR A 236 -4.75 -8.51 0.95
C THR A 236 -3.50 -7.75 0.49
N ILE A 237 -2.30 -8.27 0.76
CA ILE A 237 -1.04 -7.66 0.31
C ILE A 237 -0.88 -7.82 -1.20
N ASN A 238 -1.15 -9.00 -1.76
CA ASN A 238 -1.18 -9.25 -3.20
C ASN A 238 -2.13 -8.30 -3.94
N GLY A 239 -3.31 -8.06 -3.36
CA GLY A 239 -4.26 -7.07 -3.88
C GLY A 239 -3.78 -5.62 -3.81
N LEU A 240 -2.99 -5.24 -2.79
CA LEU A 240 -2.33 -3.92 -2.77
C LEU A 240 -1.27 -3.84 -3.84
N TYR A 241 -0.38 -4.82 -3.89
CA TYR A 241 0.71 -4.88 -4.85
C TYR A 241 0.19 -4.76 -6.29
N LYS A 242 -0.86 -5.53 -6.64
CA LYS A 242 -1.51 -5.43 -7.95
C LYS A 242 -2.07 -4.03 -8.23
N ALA A 243 -2.79 -3.44 -7.28
CA ALA A 243 -3.42 -2.15 -7.49
C ALA A 243 -2.41 -0.99 -7.55
N GLU A 244 -1.46 -0.98 -6.62
CA GLU A 244 -0.54 0.14 -6.38
C GLU A 244 0.71 0.12 -7.26
N VAL A 245 1.12 -1.08 -7.73
CA VAL A 245 2.29 -1.24 -8.59
C VAL A 245 1.82 -1.67 -9.97
N ILE A 246 1.23 -2.86 -10.07
CA ILE A 246 1.06 -3.53 -11.37
C ILE A 246 0.09 -2.78 -12.29
N HIS A 247 -1.09 -2.42 -11.78
CA HIS A 247 -2.11 -1.73 -12.56
C HIS A 247 -1.82 -0.24 -12.69
N LEU A 248 -1.25 0.39 -11.66
CA LEU A 248 -0.99 1.83 -11.67
C LEU A 248 0.19 2.22 -12.55
N ARG A 249 1.28 1.43 -12.52
CA ARG A 249 2.54 1.76 -13.24
C ARG A 249 2.75 0.96 -14.52
N GLY A 250 1.89 -0.04 -14.78
CA GLY A 250 1.93 -0.81 -16.02
C GLY A 250 1.61 0.04 -17.26
N PRO A 251 1.77 -0.50 -18.47
CA PRO A 251 2.12 -1.90 -18.79
C PRO A 251 3.61 -2.25 -18.57
N TRP A 252 3.89 -3.52 -18.30
CA TRP A 252 5.24 -4.02 -17.99
C TRP A 252 5.89 -4.72 -19.19
N LYS A 253 7.12 -4.33 -19.52
CA LYS A 253 7.85 -4.88 -20.67
C LYS A 253 8.64 -6.13 -20.32
N THR A 254 9.35 -6.10 -19.18
CA THR A 254 10.31 -7.15 -18.81
C THR A 254 10.17 -7.60 -17.36
N ARG A 255 10.65 -8.82 -17.06
CA ARG A 255 10.74 -9.34 -15.69
C ARG A 255 11.54 -8.41 -14.78
N GLU A 256 12.64 -7.87 -15.27
CA GLU A 256 13.55 -6.99 -14.51
C GLU A 256 12.85 -5.69 -14.10
N SER A 257 11.97 -5.15 -14.97
CA SER A 257 11.18 -3.96 -14.62
C SER A 257 10.19 -4.22 -13.49
N VAL A 258 9.58 -5.42 -13.47
CA VAL A 258 8.71 -5.85 -12.37
C VAL A 258 9.52 -6.09 -11.10
N GLU A 259 10.69 -6.73 -11.21
CA GLU A 259 11.58 -7.00 -10.09
C GLU A 259 12.05 -5.70 -9.41
N LEU A 260 12.50 -4.70 -10.16
CA LEU A 260 12.89 -3.40 -9.63
C LEU A 260 11.72 -2.67 -8.96
N ALA A 261 10.55 -2.64 -9.60
CA ALA A 261 9.37 -2.01 -9.03
C ALA A 261 8.87 -2.74 -7.76
N THR A 262 9.03 -4.06 -7.70
CA THR A 262 8.73 -4.86 -6.50
C THR A 262 9.68 -4.49 -5.37
N LEU A 263 10.99 -4.41 -5.65
CA LEU A 263 12.00 -3.98 -4.67
C LEU A 263 11.66 -2.61 -4.08
N GLU A 264 11.43 -1.60 -4.93
CA GLU A 264 11.07 -0.25 -4.50
C GLU A 264 9.80 -0.23 -3.66
N TRP A 265 8.77 -0.95 -4.12
CA TRP A 265 7.50 -1.00 -3.42
C TRP A 265 7.60 -1.73 -2.08
N VAL A 266 8.35 -2.83 -1.98
CA VAL A 266 8.57 -3.55 -0.72
C VAL A 266 9.34 -2.68 0.28
N ALA A 267 10.40 -2.00 -0.17
CA ALA A 267 11.15 -1.08 0.68
C ALA A 267 10.27 0.05 1.21
N TRP A 268 9.48 0.68 0.34
CA TRP A 268 8.52 1.69 0.75
C TRP A 268 7.41 1.14 1.66
N PHE A 269 6.87 -0.04 1.33
CA PHE A 269 5.82 -0.70 2.09
C PHE A 269 6.27 -0.95 3.53
N ASN A 270 7.49 -1.42 3.71
CA ASN A 270 8.02 -1.74 5.03
C ASN A 270 8.40 -0.50 5.84
N HIS A 271 8.98 0.53 5.21
CA HIS A 271 9.62 1.64 5.93
C HIS A 271 8.81 2.94 5.96
N HIS A 272 7.85 3.13 5.04
CA HIS A 272 7.14 4.41 4.89
C HIS A 272 5.62 4.24 4.88
N ARG A 273 5.11 3.08 4.47
CA ARG A 273 3.66 2.89 4.31
C ARG A 273 2.92 2.91 5.64
N LEU A 274 2.00 3.85 5.81
CA LEU A 274 1.08 3.87 6.94
C LEU A 274 0.03 2.77 6.82
N LEU A 275 0.00 1.89 7.82
CA LEU A 275 -0.96 0.81 7.95
C LEU A 275 -1.86 1.03 9.16
N GLU A 276 -3.17 1.18 8.90
CA GLU A 276 -4.18 1.32 9.95
C GLU A 276 -4.18 0.18 11.00
N PRO A 277 -4.03 -1.11 10.60
CA PRO A 277 -4.06 -2.22 11.55
C PRO A 277 -2.97 -2.20 12.63
N VAL A 278 -1.85 -1.51 12.38
CA VAL A 278 -0.72 -1.38 13.33
C VAL A 278 -0.65 0.03 13.93
N GLY A 279 -1.73 0.81 13.87
CA GLY A 279 -1.79 2.14 14.48
C GLY A 279 -1.45 3.31 13.55
N ASN A 280 -1.39 3.10 12.23
CA ASN A 280 -0.98 4.11 11.23
C ASN A 280 0.47 4.54 11.31
N ILE A 281 1.32 3.56 11.53
CA ILE A 281 2.77 3.67 11.45
C ILE A 281 3.29 2.67 10.40
N PRO A 282 4.53 2.85 9.90
CA PRO A 282 5.18 1.87 9.05
C PRO A 282 5.37 0.50 9.73
N PRO A 283 5.31 -0.62 8.98
CA PRO A 283 5.59 -1.96 9.51
C PRO A 283 6.91 -2.06 10.28
N ALA A 284 7.99 -1.49 9.73
CA ALA A 284 9.30 -1.51 10.37
C ALA A 284 9.31 -0.73 11.70
N GLU A 285 8.55 0.38 11.79
CA GLU A 285 8.42 1.17 13.02
C GLU A 285 7.61 0.42 14.10
N ALA A 286 6.52 -0.24 13.71
CA ALA A 286 5.71 -1.07 14.62
C ALA A 286 6.55 -2.20 15.23
N GLU A 287 7.33 -2.87 14.40
CA GLU A 287 8.22 -3.94 14.85
C GLU A 287 9.37 -3.41 15.72
N ALA A 288 10.01 -2.30 15.34
CA ALA A 288 11.07 -1.69 16.16
C ALA A 288 10.55 -1.26 17.53
N THR A 289 9.30 -0.79 17.61
CA THR A 289 8.63 -0.44 18.87
C THR A 289 8.48 -1.66 19.78
N TYR A 290 8.10 -2.82 19.22
CA TYR A 290 8.01 -4.07 19.97
C TYR A 290 9.36 -4.46 20.61
N TYR A 291 10.43 -4.49 19.82
CA TYR A 291 11.73 -4.90 20.34
C TYR A 291 12.30 -3.91 21.36
N ARG A 292 12.00 -2.61 21.22
CA ARG A 292 12.37 -1.62 22.23
C ARG A 292 11.66 -1.88 23.56
N GLN A 293 10.35 -2.12 23.51
CA GLN A 293 9.56 -2.44 24.71
C GLN A 293 10.02 -3.75 25.36
N LEU A 294 10.41 -4.74 24.55
CA LEU A 294 10.95 -6.01 25.06
C LEU A 294 12.27 -5.80 25.80
N ALA A 295 13.20 -5.04 25.22
CA ALA A 295 14.48 -4.72 25.87
C ALA A 295 14.29 -3.96 27.19
N GLU A 296 13.41 -2.96 27.21
CA GLU A 296 13.07 -2.20 28.43
C GLU A 296 12.42 -3.06 29.51
N SER A 297 11.69 -4.12 29.13
CA SER A 297 11.09 -5.06 30.08
C SER A 297 12.11 -6.05 30.65
N GLU A 298 13.12 -6.43 29.86
CA GLU A 298 14.21 -7.30 30.28
C GLU A 298 15.20 -6.58 31.21
N GLU A 299 15.40 -5.27 31.04
CA GLU A 299 16.26 -4.45 31.92
C GLU A 299 15.64 -4.15 33.29
N LYS A 300 14.32 -4.33 33.45
CA LYS A 300 13.59 -4.07 34.71
C LYS A 300 13.44 -5.29 35.62
N VAL A 301 13.90 -6.47 35.17
CA VAL A 301 13.86 -7.75 35.89
C VAL A 301 15.26 -8.08 36.40
#